data_AF-A0A9Q0M7G7-F1
#
_entry.id   AF-A0A9Q0M7G7-F1
#
_cell.length_a   1.000
_cell.length_b   1.000
_cell.length_c   1.000
_cell.angle_alpha   90.00
_cell.angle_beta   90.00
_cell.angle_gamma   90.00
#
_symmetry.space_group_name_H-M   'P 1'
#
loop_
_entity.id
_entity.type
_entity.pdbx_description
1 polymer ?
#
loop_
_entity_poly.entity_id
_entity_poly.type
_entity_poly.pdbx_seq_one_letter_code
_entity_poly.pdbx_strand_id
1 'polypeptide(L)'
;MSTIDSILIWAVAVAYIWIAPHTKVEESFSIQAIHDYLFLSRPVSKSTITNFINSLINNFNETQNIHFSWDHESFPGVVRRTFISPFIISLIAYPFKLLNLFEDKFYYQILVRICLVTLFRENTIFNRKMRDGLRRRPISSKHLDYTDNLELLKRKIDPTENEKSTFLLCKRFILKNLDKLITLIFILNFTVSFLMLYISSTNYPGGKCIRAINQQLRVDQRHNISHDSSTNAVYVSNLAAQSGFTRFLQLDDVYYGKAPQFEVNHFQSYSTIYLALETGEEQKYFTNCSLANGSKHQMTCQLNGTNGRTYKCDEQQNVTAFDRIDFKQLKVNYRTFLNVYKCIIVATVKSQTNRVE
;
A
#
# COMPACT_ATOMS: atom_id res chain seq x y z
N MET A 1 -2.53 -27.97 13.05
CA MET A 1 -1.85 -26.70 13.36
C MET A 1 -1.61 -26.60 14.86
N SER A 2 -0.39 -26.85 15.30
CA SER A 2 -0.01 -26.55 16.68
C SER A 2 -0.19 -25.04 16.96
N THR A 3 -0.25 -24.64 18.23
CA THR A 3 -0.17 -23.21 18.59
C THR A 3 1.09 -22.57 18.01
N ILE A 4 2.19 -23.32 17.97
CA ILE A 4 3.48 -22.92 17.40
C ILE A 4 3.33 -22.57 15.91
N ASP A 5 2.66 -23.41 15.12
CA ASP A 5 2.45 -23.16 13.69
C ASP A 5 1.69 -21.83 13.46
N SER A 6 0.69 -21.54 14.30
CA SER A 6 -0.10 -20.29 14.20
C SER A 6 0.72 -19.04 14.54
N ILE A 7 1.63 -19.15 15.50
CA ILE A 7 2.53 -18.08 15.90
C ILE A 7 3.58 -17.86 14.81
N LEU A 8 4.10 -18.93 14.23
CA LEU A 8 5.05 -18.88 13.12
C LEU A 8 4.47 -18.16 11.91
N ILE A 9 3.25 -18.53 11.48
CA ILE A 9 2.57 -17.86 10.36
C ILE A 9 2.37 -16.36 10.63
N TRP A 10 1.96 -16.02 11.86
CA TRP A 10 1.77 -14.64 12.27
C TRP A 10 3.09 -13.85 12.25
N ALA A 11 4.16 -14.42 12.81
CA ALA A 11 5.48 -13.80 12.83
C ALA A 11 6.05 -13.58 11.43
N VAL A 12 5.88 -14.56 10.53
CA VAL A 12 6.25 -14.41 9.12
C VAL A 12 5.46 -13.28 8.46
N ALA A 13 4.14 -13.22 8.64
CA ALA A 13 3.32 -12.16 8.07
C ALA A 13 3.69 -10.76 8.60
N VAL A 14 4.02 -10.63 9.89
CA VAL A 14 4.54 -9.38 10.46
C VAL A 14 5.90 -9.02 9.86
N ALA A 15 6.81 -9.99 9.69
CA ALA A 15 8.10 -9.75 9.04
C ALA A 15 7.92 -9.27 7.58
N TYR A 16 6.94 -9.79 6.84
CA TYR A 16 6.61 -9.32 5.49
C TYR A 16 6.17 -7.85 5.49
N ILE A 17 5.35 -7.44 6.46
CA ILE A 17 4.93 -6.03 6.62
C ILE A 17 6.14 -5.13 6.88
N TRP A 18 7.09 -5.58 7.69
CA TRP A 18 8.32 -4.83 7.98
C TRP A 18 9.25 -4.71 6.76
N ILE A 19 9.40 -5.78 5.98
CA ILE A 19 10.25 -5.80 4.78
C ILE A 19 9.65 -4.93 3.66
N ALA A 20 8.33 -5.01 3.46
CA ALA A 20 7.59 -4.26 2.43
C ALA A 20 6.49 -3.39 3.07
N PRO A 21 6.84 -2.23 3.67
CA PRO A 21 5.90 -1.43 4.43
C PRO A 21 4.95 -0.58 3.57
N HIS A 22 5.32 -0.33 2.31
CA HIS A 22 4.51 0.38 1.32
C HIS A 22 3.51 -0.55 0.62
N THR A 23 2.52 0.02 -0.06
CA THR A 23 1.40 -0.73 -0.66
C THR A 23 1.22 -0.39 -2.15
N LYS A 24 0.85 -1.38 -2.96
CA LYS A 24 0.47 -1.15 -4.37
C LYS A 24 -1.00 -0.70 -4.48
N VAL A 25 -1.41 -0.32 -5.68
CA VAL A 25 -2.75 0.21 -5.99
C VAL A 25 -3.86 -0.65 -5.39
N GLU A 26 -3.78 -1.97 -5.59
CA GLU A 26 -4.86 -2.88 -5.23
C GLU A 26 -5.07 -2.98 -3.70
N GLU A 27 -3.98 -2.84 -2.94
CA GLU A 27 -3.95 -2.87 -1.47
C GLU A 27 -4.25 -1.47 -0.89
N SER A 28 -3.88 -0.43 -1.63
CA SER A 28 -3.95 0.95 -1.15
C SER A 28 -5.38 1.42 -0.91
N PHE A 29 -6.38 0.95 -1.67
CA PHE A 29 -7.77 1.39 -1.48
C PHE A 29 -8.32 1.08 -0.09
N SER A 30 -8.11 -0.15 0.41
CA SER A 30 -8.55 -0.53 1.74
C SER A 30 -7.76 0.21 2.83
N ILE A 31 -6.47 0.41 2.63
CA ILE A 31 -5.61 1.19 3.54
C ILE A 31 -6.02 2.66 3.59
N GLN A 32 -6.36 3.26 2.44
CA GLN A 32 -6.85 4.64 2.35
C GLN A 32 -8.21 4.79 3.06
N ALA A 33 -9.12 3.82 2.92
CA ALA A 33 -10.37 3.83 3.68
C ALA A 33 -10.14 3.71 5.19
N ILE A 34 -9.20 2.86 5.64
CA ILE A 34 -8.82 2.78 7.07
C ILE A 34 -8.28 4.13 7.55
N HIS A 35 -7.41 4.77 6.76
CA HIS A 35 -6.89 6.10 7.07
C HIS A 35 -8.04 7.10 7.26
N ASP A 36 -9.00 7.11 6.35
CA ASP A 36 -10.13 8.03 6.42
C ASP A 36 -10.99 7.79 7.66
N TYR A 37 -11.25 6.54 8.01
CA TYR A 37 -11.94 6.22 9.26
C TYR A 37 -11.15 6.61 10.51
N LEU A 38 -9.81 6.56 10.47
CA LEU A 38 -8.96 6.81 11.63
C LEU A 38 -8.64 8.31 11.84
N PHE A 39 -8.44 9.05 10.75
CA PHE A 39 -7.96 10.43 10.73
C PHE A 39 -8.93 11.44 10.13
N LEU A 40 -9.65 11.07 9.07
CA LEU A 40 -10.59 11.97 8.37
C LEU A 40 -11.99 11.98 9.00
N SER A 41 -12.29 10.96 9.80
CA SER A 41 -13.43 10.98 10.72
C SER A 41 -13.16 12.04 11.78
N ARG A 42 -13.47 13.28 11.43
CA ARG A 42 -13.66 14.37 12.40
C ARG A 42 -14.48 13.77 13.54
N PRO A 43 -14.12 14.04 14.82
CA PRO A 43 -14.97 13.63 15.91
C PRO A 43 -16.37 14.11 15.54
N VAL A 44 -17.28 13.16 15.34
CA VAL A 44 -18.65 13.47 14.98
C VAL A 44 -19.07 14.46 16.03
N SER A 45 -19.25 15.73 15.64
CA SER A 45 -19.62 16.77 16.60
C SER A 45 -20.80 16.21 17.37
N LYS A 46 -20.88 16.44 18.69
CA LYS A 46 -22.05 15.98 19.46
C LYS A 46 -23.33 16.39 18.74
N SER A 47 -23.34 17.55 18.07
CA SER A 47 -24.43 17.99 17.19
C SER A 47 -24.68 17.07 15.98
N THR A 48 -23.68 16.51 15.32
CA THR A 48 -23.86 15.57 14.19
C THR A 48 -24.37 14.21 14.66
N ILE A 49 -23.95 13.71 15.85
CA ILE A 49 -24.55 12.50 16.46
C ILE A 49 -26.00 12.78 16.86
N THR A 50 -26.25 13.91 17.52
CA THR A 50 -27.60 14.33 17.90
C THR A 50 -28.49 14.53 16.68
N ASN A 51 -27.98 15.09 15.59
CA ASN A 51 -28.73 15.26 14.34
C ASN A 51 -28.97 13.93 13.63
N PHE A 52 -28.02 12.99 13.66
CA PHE A 52 -28.22 11.65 13.11
C PHE A 52 -29.25 10.84 13.92
N ILE A 53 -29.17 10.88 15.25
CA ILE A 53 -30.15 10.26 16.14
C ILE A 53 -31.52 10.91 15.96
N ASN A 54 -31.59 12.25 15.90
CA ASN A 54 -32.85 12.97 15.66
C ASN A 54 -33.41 12.67 14.26
N SER A 55 -32.56 12.45 13.25
CA SER A 55 -32.96 12.05 11.90
C SER A 55 -33.48 10.61 11.85
N LEU A 56 -32.90 9.70 12.64
CA LEU A 56 -33.42 8.34 12.82
C LEU A 56 -34.77 8.31 13.56
N ILE A 57 -34.99 9.25 14.48
CA ILE A 57 -36.22 9.35 15.29
C ILE A 57 -37.36 10.07 14.54
N ASN A 58 -37.07 11.08 13.72
CA ASN A 58 -38.09 12.02 13.19
C ASN A 58 -38.49 11.82 11.72
N ASN A 59 -38.56 10.59 11.23
CA ASN A 59 -39.07 10.22 9.90
C ASN A 59 -38.16 10.56 8.70
N PHE A 60 -37.74 9.45 8.10
CA PHE A 60 -37.32 9.08 6.74
C PHE A 60 -37.90 9.82 5.51
N ASN A 61 -38.26 11.11 5.56
CA ASN A 61 -38.83 11.82 4.40
C ASN A 61 -37.92 12.89 3.79
N GLU A 62 -36.73 13.13 4.34
CA GLU A 62 -35.79 14.10 3.78
C GLU A 62 -34.39 13.49 3.69
N THR A 63 -34.00 13.05 2.49
CA THR A 63 -32.61 12.66 2.18
C THR A 63 -31.74 13.91 2.18
N GLN A 64 -31.39 14.39 3.36
CA GLN A 64 -30.27 15.31 3.54
C GLN A 64 -29.01 14.58 3.04
N ASN A 65 -28.49 15.01 1.90
CA ASN A 65 -27.22 14.53 1.34
C ASN A 65 -26.08 14.98 2.26
N ILE A 66 -25.86 14.27 3.36
CA ILE A 66 -24.63 14.37 4.14
C ILE A 66 -23.52 13.78 3.27
N HIS A 67 -22.96 14.59 2.39
CA HIS A 67 -21.76 14.24 1.66
C HIS A 67 -20.58 14.23 2.64
N PHE A 68 -20.34 13.08 3.24
CA PHE A 68 -19.02 12.77 3.76
C PHE A 68 -18.08 12.77 2.56
N SER A 69 -17.25 13.81 2.44
CA SER A 69 -16.18 13.86 1.45
C SER A 69 -15.09 12.86 1.87
N TRP A 70 -15.38 11.58 1.64
CA TRP A 70 -14.42 10.53 1.80
C TRP A 70 -13.46 10.59 0.63
N ASP A 71 -12.25 11.03 0.91
CA ASP A 71 -11.26 11.24 -0.14
C ASP A 71 -10.84 9.88 -0.77
N HIS A 72 -11.15 8.71 -0.19
CA HIS A 72 -10.96 7.41 -0.88
C HIS A 72 -11.95 7.15 -2.03
N GLU A 73 -13.01 7.95 -2.15
CA GLU A 73 -13.92 7.95 -3.31
C GLU A 73 -13.48 8.93 -4.42
N SER A 74 -12.54 9.83 -4.13
CA SER A 74 -12.07 10.86 -5.08
C SER A 74 -11.10 10.33 -6.14
N PHE A 75 -10.63 9.08 -6.02
CA PHE A 75 -9.74 8.48 -7.01
C PHE A 75 -10.53 8.08 -8.27
N PRO A 76 -10.07 8.46 -9.49
CA PRO A 76 -10.66 7.93 -10.71
C PRO A 76 -10.41 6.42 -10.79
N GLY A 77 -11.48 5.64 -11.02
CA GLY A 77 -11.39 4.18 -11.15
C GLY A 77 -11.49 3.39 -9.83
N VAL A 78 -12.02 3.99 -8.74
CA VAL A 78 -12.27 3.25 -7.49
C VAL A 78 -13.23 2.10 -7.77
N VAL A 79 -12.73 0.87 -7.61
CA VAL A 79 -13.55 -0.33 -7.66
C VAL A 79 -14.46 -0.31 -6.43
N ARG A 80 -15.79 -0.41 -6.63
CA ARG A 80 -16.75 -0.52 -5.53
C ARG A 80 -16.44 -1.78 -4.72
N ARG A 81 -15.88 -1.62 -3.52
CA ARG A 81 -15.56 -2.71 -2.58
C ARG A 81 -16.35 -2.54 -1.30
N THR A 82 -16.46 -3.62 -0.53
CA THR A 82 -17.01 -3.56 0.82
C THR A 82 -16.00 -2.90 1.75
N PHE A 83 -16.39 -1.79 2.37
CA PHE A 83 -15.54 -1.06 3.34
C PHE A 83 -15.78 -1.47 4.81
N ILE A 84 -16.56 -2.54 5.03
CA ILE A 84 -16.83 -3.10 6.37
C ILE A 84 -15.52 -3.55 7.05
N SER A 85 -14.64 -4.26 6.33
CA SER A 85 -13.38 -4.73 6.91
C SER A 85 -12.43 -3.57 7.27
N PRO A 86 -12.19 -2.58 6.38
CA PRO A 86 -11.53 -1.32 6.75
C PRO A 86 -12.09 -0.63 7.99
N PHE A 87 -13.42 -0.57 8.13
CA PHE A 87 -14.08 0.02 9.30
C PHE A 87 -13.81 -0.77 10.59
N ILE A 88 -13.90 -2.10 10.55
CA ILE A 88 -13.60 -2.94 11.74
C ILE A 88 -12.13 -2.77 12.15
N ILE A 89 -11.21 -2.74 11.19
CA ILE A 89 -9.78 -2.55 11.46
C ILE A 89 -9.50 -1.17 12.04
N SER A 90 -10.16 -0.12 11.54
CA SER A 90 -9.99 1.24 12.09
C SER A 90 -10.50 1.34 13.53
N LEU A 91 -11.62 0.69 13.88
CA LEU A 91 -12.10 0.61 15.26
C LEU A 91 -11.09 -0.04 16.21
N ILE A 92 -10.42 -1.11 15.77
CA ILE A 92 -9.39 -1.80 16.56
C ILE A 92 -8.14 -0.92 16.70
N ALA A 93 -7.78 -0.17 15.66
CA ALA A 93 -6.63 0.73 15.68
C ALA A 93 -6.90 2.06 16.42
N TYR A 94 -8.16 2.47 16.57
CA TYR A 94 -8.56 3.76 17.11
C TYR A 94 -8.03 4.06 18.52
N PRO A 95 -8.03 3.12 19.49
CA PRO A 95 -7.46 3.36 20.82
C PRO A 95 -5.98 3.78 20.77
N PHE A 96 -5.18 3.19 19.87
CA PHE A 96 -3.77 3.55 19.72
C PHE A 96 -3.59 4.97 19.17
N LYS A 97 -4.51 5.42 18.32
CA LYS A 97 -4.55 6.79 17.81
C LYS A 97 -5.00 7.78 18.89
N LEU A 98 -5.96 7.39 19.74
CA LEU A 98 -6.40 8.22 20.87
C LEU A 98 -5.27 8.45 21.88
N LEU A 99 -4.43 7.44 22.09
CA LEU A 99 -3.22 7.53 22.92
C LEU A 99 -2.08 8.30 22.26
N ASN A 100 -2.25 8.76 21.01
CA ASN A 100 -1.23 9.41 20.20
C ASN A 100 0.11 8.65 20.20
N LEU A 101 0.04 7.32 20.03
CA LEU A 101 1.19 6.43 20.21
C LEU A 101 2.35 6.72 19.24
N PHE A 102 2.03 7.22 18.05
CA PHE A 102 3.01 7.60 17.04
C PHE A 102 2.74 9.01 16.53
N GLU A 103 3.79 9.79 16.33
CA GLU A 103 3.71 11.10 15.66
C GLU A 103 3.53 10.94 14.15
N ASP A 104 4.26 10.00 13.53
CA ASP A 104 4.18 9.77 12.09
C ASP A 104 3.02 8.83 11.74
N LYS A 105 2.10 9.30 10.89
CA LYS A 105 0.98 8.51 10.35
C LYS A 105 1.44 7.21 9.70
N PHE A 106 2.66 7.15 9.16
CA PHE A 106 3.24 5.93 8.58
C PHE A 106 3.24 4.74 9.56
N TYR A 107 3.47 4.96 10.85
CA TYR A 107 3.46 3.85 11.82
C TYR A 107 2.05 3.30 12.06
N TYR A 108 1.02 4.14 11.94
CA TYR A 108 -0.36 3.66 11.97
C TYR A 108 -0.69 2.78 10.75
N GLN A 109 -0.08 3.02 9.58
CA GLN A 109 -0.19 2.09 8.45
C GLN A 109 0.37 0.69 8.79
N ILE A 110 1.51 0.63 9.47
CA ILE A 110 2.08 -0.63 9.93
C ILE A 110 1.16 -1.28 10.95
N LEU A 111 0.67 -0.51 11.92
CA LEU A 111 -0.25 -0.98 12.97
C LEU A 111 -1.52 -1.60 12.37
N VAL A 112 -2.21 -0.91 11.45
CA VAL A 112 -3.47 -1.42 10.88
C VAL A 112 -3.25 -2.70 10.07
N ARG A 113 -2.09 -2.86 9.43
CA ARG A 113 -1.70 -4.10 8.74
C ARG A 113 -1.42 -5.23 9.73
N ILE A 114 -0.77 -4.93 10.86
CA ILE A 114 -0.59 -5.91 11.95
C ILE A 114 -1.95 -6.33 12.52
N CYS A 115 -2.89 -5.39 12.72
CA CYS A 115 -4.26 -5.69 13.14
C CYS A 115 -5.00 -6.61 12.17
N LEU A 116 -4.81 -6.43 10.85
CA LEU A 116 -5.38 -7.34 9.85
C LEU A 116 -4.79 -8.77 9.99
N VAL A 117 -3.46 -8.87 10.15
CA VAL A 117 -2.78 -10.16 10.31
C VAL A 117 -3.19 -10.87 11.60
N THR A 118 -3.36 -10.14 12.72
CA THR A 118 -3.86 -10.72 13.97
C THR A 118 -5.29 -11.20 13.83
N LEU A 119 -6.18 -10.43 13.22
CA LEU A 119 -7.57 -10.86 12.95
C LEU A 119 -7.64 -12.10 12.08
N PHE A 120 -6.82 -12.18 11.02
CA PHE A 120 -6.76 -13.34 10.16
C PHE A 120 -6.31 -14.60 10.90
N ARG A 121 -5.32 -14.46 11.79
CA ARG A 121 -4.88 -15.54 12.68
C ARG A 121 -6.02 -16.04 13.57
N GLU A 122 -6.71 -15.14 14.27
CA GLU A 122 -7.81 -15.52 15.17
C GLU A 122 -8.98 -16.17 14.41
N ASN A 123 -9.33 -15.64 13.24
CA ASN A 123 -10.37 -16.22 12.38
C ASN A 123 -10.01 -17.66 11.95
N THR A 124 -8.75 -17.89 11.59
CA THR A 124 -8.25 -19.23 11.23
C THR A 124 -8.32 -20.21 12.40
N ILE A 125 -7.96 -19.77 13.61
CA ILE A 125 -8.06 -20.57 14.84
C ILE A 125 -9.54 -20.90 15.14
N PHE A 126 -10.42 -19.91 15.03
CA PHE A 126 -11.85 -20.07 15.27
C PHE A 126 -12.49 -21.07 14.29
N ASN A 127 -12.29 -20.90 12.99
CA ASN A 127 -12.84 -21.77 11.95
C ASN A 127 -12.39 -23.23 12.15
N ARG A 128 -11.16 -23.44 12.62
CA ARG A 128 -10.69 -24.78 12.94
C ARG A 128 -11.38 -25.37 14.16
N LYS A 129 -11.49 -24.62 15.27
CA LYS A 129 -12.22 -25.10 16.46
C LYS A 129 -13.65 -25.50 16.10
N MET A 130 -14.31 -24.71 15.25
CA MET A 130 -15.65 -25.01 14.74
C MET A 130 -15.66 -26.31 13.92
N ARG A 131 -14.73 -26.48 12.98
CA ARG A 131 -14.58 -27.69 12.15
C ARG A 131 -14.33 -28.95 12.99
N ASP A 132 -13.42 -28.87 13.96
CA ASP A 132 -13.09 -29.98 14.85
C ASP A 132 -14.29 -30.32 15.75
N GLY A 133 -15.09 -29.33 16.15
CA GLY A 133 -16.36 -29.52 16.84
C GLY A 133 -17.42 -30.23 15.98
N LEU A 134 -17.52 -29.89 14.69
CA LEU A 134 -18.44 -30.55 13.75
C LEU A 134 -18.02 -32.00 13.45
N ARG A 135 -16.72 -32.29 13.31
CA ARG A 135 -16.20 -33.65 13.09
C ARG A 135 -16.46 -34.61 14.25
N ARG A 136 -16.59 -34.11 15.47
CA ARG A 136 -16.88 -34.92 16.66
C ARG A 136 -18.36 -35.32 16.78
N ARG A 137 -19.24 -34.83 15.90
CA ARG A 137 -20.61 -35.33 15.83
C ARG A 137 -20.58 -36.69 15.11
N PRO A 138 -21.02 -37.78 15.75
CA PRO A 138 -21.06 -39.07 15.09
C PRO A 138 -22.07 -38.99 13.94
N ILE A 139 -21.56 -39.02 12.71
CA ILE A 139 -22.39 -39.34 11.55
C ILE A 139 -22.70 -40.82 11.72
N SER A 140 -23.97 -41.14 12.01
CA SER A 140 -24.50 -42.51 11.99
C SER A 140 -24.40 -43.07 10.58
N SER A 141 -23.21 -43.49 10.17
CA SER A 141 -22.99 -44.19 8.92
C SER A 141 -23.36 -45.65 9.16
N LYS A 142 -24.51 -46.08 8.62
CA LYS A 142 -24.81 -47.50 8.42
C LYS A 142 -23.66 -48.08 7.59
N HIS A 143 -22.91 -48.99 8.20
CA HIS A 143 -21.88 -49.79 7.54
C HIS A 143 -22.49 -50.44 6.29
N LEU A 144 -21.98 -50.09 5.11
CA LEU A 144 -22.19 -50.87 3.90
C LEU A 144 -20.98 -51.83 3.80
N ASP A 145 -21.22 -53.11 4.08
CA ASP A 145 -20.23 -54.17 3.91
C ASP A 145 -19.90 -54.33 2.42
N TYR A 146 -18.74 -53.81 2.03
CA TYR A 146 -18.10 -54.01 0.73
C TYR A 146 -16.73 -54.68 0.93
N THR A 147 -16.67 -55.67 1.83
CA THR A 147 -15.41 -56.35 2.18
C THR A 147 -15.15 -57.59 1.33
N ASP A 148 -16.20 -58.25 0.81
CA ASP A 148 -16.04 -59.59 0.22
C ASP A 148 -15.50 -59.59 -1.23
N ASN A 149 -15.76 -58.54 -2.01
CA ASN A 149 -15.26 -58.43 -3.39
C ASN A 149 -13.79 -57.98 -3.47
N LEU A 150 -13.25 -57.40 -2.39
CA LEU A 150 -11.91 -56.84 -2.37
C LEU A 150 -10.84 -57.93 -2.11
N GLU A 151 -11.17 -58.98 -1.37
CA GLU A 151 -10.28 -60.11 -1.12
C GLU A 151 -10.10 -61.00 -2.35
N LEU A 152 -11.17 -61.17 -3.15
CA LEU A 152 -11.14 -61.90 -4.42
C LEU A 152 -10.27 -61.21 -5.50
N LEU A 153 -10.24 -59.87 -5.51
CA LEU A 153 -9.38 -59.09 -6.41
C LEU A 153 -7.90 -59.11 -5.96
N LYS A 154 -7.62 -59.13 -4.65
CA LYS A 154 -6.25 -59.18 -4.12
C LYS A 154 -5.52 -60.49 -4.43
N ARG A 155 -6.24 -61.62 -4.53
CA ARG A 155 -5.64 -62.93 -4.86
C ARG A 155 -5.22 -63.09 -6.33
N LYS A 156 -5.74 -62.27 -7.23
CA LYS A 156 -5.49 -62.39 -8.69
C LYS A 156 -4.26 -61.61 -9.18
N ILE A 157 -3.66 -60.80 -8.34
CA ILE A 157 -2.55 -59.90 -8.67
C ILE A 157 -1.46 -60.12 -7.63
N ASP A 158 -0.91 -61.33 -7.55
CA ASP A 158 0.21 -61.62 -6.65
C ASP A 158 1.50 -61.70 -7.49
N PRO A 159 2.33 -60.64 -7.51
CA PRO A 159 3.53 -60.60 -8.34
C PRO A 159 4.60 -61.57 -7.84
N THR A 160 5.51 -61.96 -8.73
CA THR A 160 6.59 -62.92 -8.45
C THR A 160 7.47 -62.48 -7.26
N GLU A 161 8.03 -63.42 -6.48
CA GLU A 161 8.85 -63.11 -5.27
C GLU A 161 10.00 -62.12 -5.56
N ASN A 162 10.57 -62.18 -6.76
CA ASN A 162 11.67 -61.32 -7.16
C ASN A 162 11.21 -59.86 -7.43
N GLU A 163 10.03 -59.67 -8.03
CA GLU A 163 9.39 -58.35 -8.19
C GLU A 163 8.94 -57.77 -6.85
N LYS A 164 8.44 -58.60 -5.93
CA LYS A 164 8.09 -58.17 -4.57
C LYS A 164 9.30 -57.61 -3.82
N SER A 165 10.47 -58.26 -3.97
CA SER A 165 11.70 -57.84 -3.28
C SER A 165 12.22 -56.48 -3.79
N THR A 166 12.27 -56.28 -5.11
CA THR A 166 12.68 -55.01 -5.73
C THR A 166 11.68 -53.89 -5.48
N PHE A 167 10.38 -54.19 -5.54
CA PHE A 167 9.32 -53.24 -5.21
C PHE A 167 9.37 -52.81 -3.73
N LEU A 168 9.56 -53.75 -2.78
CA LEU A 168 9.72 -53.41 -1.36
C LEU A 168 10.98 -52.59 -1.11
N LEU A 169 12.08 -52.91 -1.78
CA LEU A 169 13.35 -52.20 -1.65
C LEU A 169 13.21 -50.76 -2.17
N CYS A 170 12.58 -50.58 -3.33
CA CYS A 170 12.30 -49.27 -3.92
C CYS A 170 11.32 -48.47 -3.05
N LYS A 171 10.24 -49.08 -2.56
CA LYS A 171 9.29 -48.45 -1.62
C LYS A 171 9.97 -48.02 -0.32
N ARG A 172 10.83 -48.87 0.26
CA ARG A 172 11.60 -48.52 1.47
C ARG A 172 12.60 -47.40 1.20
N PHE A 173 13.28 -47.42 0.06
CA PHE A 173 14.22 -46.37 -0.33
C PHE A 173 13.51 -45.03 -0.56
N ILE A 174 12.38 -45.04 -1.27
CA ILE A 174 11.55 -43.86 -1.51
C ILE A 174 11.03 -43.30 -0.19
N LEU A 175 10.37 -44.11 0.65
CA LEU A 175 9.84 -43.65 1.94
C LEU A 175 10.94 -43.11 2.87
N LYS A 176 12.13 -43.74 2.89
CA LYS A 176 13.27 -43.29 3.71
C LYS A 176 13.82 -41.93 3.28
N ASN A 177 13.73 -41.58 2.00
CA ASN A 177 14.23 -40.32 1.46
C ASN A 177 13.12 -39.28 1.22
N LEU A 178 11.85 -39.69 1.29
CA LEU A 178 10.70 -38.82 1.05
C LEU A 178 10.68 -37.64 2.03
N ASP A 179 10.92 -37.87 3.32
CA ASP A 179 10.95 -36.82 4.33
C ASP A 179 12.05 -35.79 4.06
N LYS A 180 13.22 -36.24 3.60
CA LYS A 180 14.34 -35.36 3.21
C LYS A 180 13.99 -34.54 1.97
N LEU A 181 13.36 -35.17 0.97
CA LEU A 181 12.91 -34.50 -0.25
C LEU A 181 11.84 -33.44 0.06
N ILE A 182 10.84 -33.78 0.89
CA ILE A 182 9.80 -32.85 1.34
C ILE A 182 10.43 -31.68 2.08
N THR A 183 11.34 -31.96 3.02
CA THR A 183 12.05 -30.90 3.78
C THR A 183 12.84 -29.99 2.85
N LEU A 184 13.56 -30.55 1.87
CA LEU A 184 14.29 -29.78 0.87
C LEU A 184 13.36 -28.88 0.03
N ILE A 185 12.21 -29.40 -0.40
CA ILE A 185 11.21 -28.64 -1.15
C ILE A 185 10.68 -27.47 -0.31
N PHE A 186 10.41 -27.66 0.98
CA PHE A 186 9.97 -26.57 1.86
C PHE A 186 11.05 -25.50 2.03
N ILE A 187 12.30 -25.90 2.27
CA ILE A 187 13.43 -24.96 2.39
C ILE A 187 13.60 -24.16 1.09
N LEU A 188 13.54 -24.83 -0.06
CA LEU A 188 13.68 -24.19 -1.37
C LEU A 188 12.53 -23.21 -1.62
N ASN A 189 11.28 -23.61 -1.38
CA ASN A 189 10.12 -22.74 -1.52
C ASN A 189 10.21 -21.51 -0.60
N PHE A 190 10.62 -21.71 0.66
CA PHE A 190 10.82 -20.60 1.59
C PHE A 190 11.89 -19.64 1.09
N THR A 191 13.04 -20.17 0.63
CA THR A 191 14.16 -19.38 0.11
C THR A 191 13.75 -18.58 -1.12
N VAL A 192 13.09 -19.21 -2.10
CA VAL A 192 12.60 -18.55 -3.31
C VAL A 192 11.55 -17.49 -2.95
N SER A 193 10.61 -17.80 -2.06
CA SER A 193 9.58 -16.87 -1.63
C SER A 193 10.16 -15.65 -0.91
N PHE A 194 11.16 -15.85 -0.06
CA PHE A 194 11.86 -14.77 0.64
C PHE A 194 12.68 -13.91 -0.33
N LEU A 195 13.38 -14.51 -1.29
CA LEU A 195 14.11 -13.78 -2.32
C LEU A 195 13.16 -12.94 -3.18
N MET A 196 12.01 -13.50 -3.60
CA MET A 196 10.99 -12.78 -4.35
C MET A 196 10.38 -11.64 -3.52
N LEU A 197 10.14 -11.85 -2.22
CA LEU A 197 9.72 -10.78 -1.31
C LEU A 197 10.78 -9.67 -1.25
N TYR A 198 12.04 -10.02 -1.08
CA TYR A 198 13.13 -9.05 -1.01
C TYR A 198 13.20 -8.20 -2.27
N ILE A 199 13.17 -8.82 -3.45
CA ILE A 199 13.16 -8.13 -4.75
C ILE A 199 11.91 -7.24 -4.85
N SER A 200 10.73 -7.78 -4.57
CA SER A 200 9.46 -7.05 -4.63
C SER A 200 9.42 -5.85 -3.66
N SER A 201 10.03 -5.96 -2.48
CA SER A 201 10.07 -4.88 -1.47
C SER A 201 10.75 -3.60 -1.95
N THR A 202 11.60 -3.73 -2.97
CA THR A 202 12.30 -2.58 -3.56
C THR A 202 11.49 -1.88 -4.67
N ASN A 203 10.40 -2.49 -5.11
CA ASN A 203 9.50 -1.99 -6.16
C ASN A 203 8.40 -1.07 -5.61
N TYR A 204 8.78 -0.10 -4.77
CA TYR A 204 7.87 0.93 -4.23
C TYR A 204 8.44 2.34 -4.39
N PRO A 205 8.76 2.78 -5.62
CA PRO A 205 9.39 4.08 -5.87
C PRO A 205 8.52 5.25 -5.40
N GLY A 206 7.20 5.23 -5.57
CA GLY A 206 6.30 6.29 -5.10
C GLY A 206 6.29 6.44 -3.57
N GLY A 207 6.31 5.32 -2.85
CA GLY A 207 6.40 5.32 -1.38
C GLY A 207 7.73 5.90 -0.87
N LYS A 208 8.84 5.56 -1.52
CA LYS A 208 10.16 6.12 -1.21
C LYS A 208 10.25 7.61 -1.57
N CYS A 209 9.73 7.98 -2.73
CA CYS A 209 9.69 9.36 -3.24
C CYS A 209 9.00 10.30 -2.24
N ILE A 210 7.82 9.92 -1.77
CA ILE A 210 7.05 10.77 -0.85
C ILE A 210 7.72 10.84 0.53
N ARG A 211 8.35 9.76 0.99
CA ARG A 211 9.15 9.81 2.22
C ARG A 211 10.33 10.76 2.11
N ALA A 212 11.00 10.79 0.97
CA ALA A 212 12.08 11.73 0.72
C ALA A 212 11.59 13.19 0.69
N ILE A 213 10.49 13.46 -0.02
CA ILE A 213 9.84 14.78 -0.03
C ILE A 213 9.46 15.21 1.39
N ASN A 214 8.84 14.32 2.18
CA ASN A 214 8.46 14.62 3.55
C ASN A 214 9.66 14.89 4.46
N GLN A 215 10.78 14.17 4.25
CA GLN A 215 12.00 14.41 5.01
C GLN A 215 12.54 15.82 4.73
N GLN A 216 12.52 16.25 3.46
CA GLN A 216 12.91 17.62 3.09
C GLN A 216 11.95 18.64 3.67
N LEU A 217 10.63 18.43 3.55
CA LEU A 217 9.62 19.33 4.12
C LEU A 217 9.77 19.49 5.64
N ARG A 218 10.04 18.41 6.37
CA ARG A 218 10.30 18.45 7.83
C ARG A 218 11.59 19.18 8.19
N VAL A 219 12.58 19.23 7.29
CA VAL A 219 13.80 20.02 7.48
C VAL A 219 13.50 21.49 7.21
N ASP A 220 12.84 21.80 6.10
CA ASP A 220 12.46 23.17 5.71
C ASP A 220 11.53 23.82 6.76
N GLN A 221 10.56 23.08 7.29
CA GLN A 221 9.66 23.53 8.36
C GLN A 221 10.39 23.81 9.68
N ARG A 222 11.45 23.06 10.00
CA ARG A 222 12.24 23.31 11.22
C ARG A 222 13.10 24.55 11.13
N HIS A 223 13.53 24.92 9.93
CA HIS A 223 14.35 26.13 9.70
C HIS A 223 13.51 27.41 9.57
N ASN A 224 12.27 27.30 9.08
CA ASN A 224 11.35 28.43 9.00
C ASN A 224 10.50 28.52 10.27
N ILE A 225 11.00 29.26 11.29
CA ILE A 225 10.31 29.51 12.58
C ILE A 225 9.00 30.30 12.41
N SER A 226 8.76 30.89 11.24
CA SER A 226 7.50 31.54 10.88
C SER A 226 6.44 30.50 10.50
N HIS A 227 5.55 30.22 11.46
CA HIS A 227 4.36 29.37 11.42
C HIS A 227 3.26 29.85 10.43
N ASP A 228 3.63 30.31 9.23
CA ASP A 228 2.62 30.66 8.22
C ASP A 228 2.16 29.39 7.51
N SER A 229 0.99 28.91 7.91
CA SER A 229 0.32 27.72 7.41
C SER A 229 0.18 27.77 5.88
N SER A 230 0.50 26.65 5.20
CA SER A 230 0.19 26.35 3.78
C SER A 230 1.06 26.98 2.67
N THR A 231 2.38 27.11 2.87
CA THR A 231 3.30 27.52 1.77
C THR A 231 3.63 26.39 0.78
N ASN A 232 3.45 25.13 1.21
CA ASN A 232 3.99 23.97 0.50
C ASN A 232 2.86 23.08 -0.04
N ALA A 233 2.99 22.70 -1.30
CA ALA A 233 2.15 21.70 -1.93
C ALA A 233 2.98 20.60 -2.60
N VAL A 234 2.41 19.41 -2.69
CA VAL A 234 3.00 18.25 -3.33
C VAL A 234 2.04 17.73 -4.39
N TYR A 235 2.49 17.62 -5.64
CA TYR A 235 1.78 16.89 -6.68
C TYR A 235 2.30 15.47 -6.79
N VAL A 236 1.37 14.52 -6.76
CA VAL A 236 1.66 13.09 -6.89
C VAL A 236 1.14 12.62 -8.25
N SER A 237 2.04 12.29 -9.17
CA SER A 237 1.68 11.71 -10.47
C SER A 237 1.03 10.33 -10.31
N ASN A 238 0.35 9.87 -11.36
CA ASN A 238 -0.30 8.55 -11.38
C ASN A 238 0.68 7.42 -11.04
N LEU A 239 1.88 7.39 -11.64
CA LEU A 239 2.87 6.36 -11.34
C LEU A 239 3.29 6.40 -9.87
N ALA A 240 3.52 7.59 -9.30
CA ALA A 240 3.85 7.74 -7.88
C ALA A 240 2.70 7.27 -6.97
N ALA A 241 1.45 7.61 -7.33
CA ALA A 241 0.25 7.15 -6.63
C ALA A 241 0.13 5.61 -6.65
N GLN A 242 0.45 4.99 -7.78
CA GLN A 242 0.33 3.54 -7.96
C GLN A 242 1.46 2.72 -7.32
N SER A 243 2.57 3.36 -6.95
CA SER A 243 3.82 2.69 -6.59
C SER A 243 4.26 2.94 -5.13
N GLY A 244 3.33 2.98 -4.18
CA GLY A 244 3.66 3.00 -2.74
C GLY A 244 3.18 4.22 -1.97
N PHE A 245 2.53 5.18 -2.63
CA PHE A 245 1.95 6.35 -1.97
C PHE A 245 0.64 5.98 -1.26
N THR A 246 0.47 6.49 -0.04
CA THR A 246 -0.73 6.33 0.78
C THR A 246 -0.99 7.61 1.57
N ARG A 247 -2.21 7.79 2.07
CA ARG A 247 -2.54 8.93 2.94
C ARG A 247 -1.79 8.93 4.27
N PHE A 248 -1.42 7.76 4.78
CA PHE A 248 -0.57 7.65 5.96
C PHE A 248 0.83 8.26 5.74
N LEU A 249 1.24 8.47 4.49
CA LEU A 249 2.47 9.20 4.15
C LEU A 249 2.24 10.70 3.95
N GLN A 250 1.05 11.26 4.15
CA GLN A 250 0.84 12.70 4.01
C GLN A 250 1.20 13.43 5.31
N LEU A 251 1.76 14.62 5.21
CA LEU A 251 1.90 15.55 6.35
C LEU A 251 0.62 16.38 6.51
N ASP A 252 0.31 16.83 7.72
CA ASP A 252 -0.96 17.53 8.02
C ASP A 252 -0.99 18.97 7.45
N ASP A 253 0.14 19.67 7.45
CA ASP A 253 0.25 21.08 7.01
C ASP A 253 0.66 21.24 5.53
N VAL A 254 0.49 20.20 4.72
CA VAL A 254 0.93 20.16 3.32
C VAL A 254 -0.21 19.70 2.43
N TYR A 255 -0.48 20.46 1.38
CA TYR A 255 -1.49 20.07 0.39
C TYR A 255 -0.93 19.02 -0.56
N TYR A 256 -1.62 17.89 -0.71
CA TYR A 256 -1.26 16.84 -1.68
C TYR A 256 -2.30 16.81 -2.80
N GLY A 257 -1.96 17.37 -3.95
CA GLY A 257 -2.79 17.27 -5.15
C GLY A 257 -2.55 15.95 -5.88
N LYS A 258 -3.65 15.25 -6.16
CA LYS A 258 -3.65 13.87 -6.69
C LYS A 258 -4.52 13.73 -7.94
N ALA A 259 -4.90 14.85 -8.55
CA ALA A 259 -5.72 14.83 -9.75
C ALA A 259 -4.98 14.10 -10.88
N PRO A 260 -5.70 13.29 -11.69
CA PRO A 260 -5.10 12.52 -12.78
C PRO A 260 -4.42 13.43 -13.81
N GLN A 261 -4.86 14.68 -13.90
CA GLN A 261 -4.22 15.75 -14.65
C GLN A 261 -3.72 16.82 -13.69
N PHE A 262 -2.55 17.36 -14.00
CA PHE A 262 -1.98 18.44 -13.22
C PHE A 262 -2.65 19.77 -13.60
N GLU A 263 -3.37 20.35 -12.64
CA GLU A 263 -4.05 21.64 -12.80
C GLU A 263 -3.40 22.68 -11.91
N VAL A 264 -2.64 23.60 -12.51
CA VAL A 264 -1.86 24.58 -11.76
C VAL A 264 -2.73 25.49 -10.89
N ASN A 265 -3.99 25.73 -11.26
CA ASN A 265 -4.91 26.56 -10.48
C ASN A 265 -5.03 26.11 -9.01
N HIS A 266 -5.00 24.81 -8.75
CA HIS A 266 -5.03 24.26 -7.38
C HIS A 266 -3.73 24.48 -6.60
N PHE A 267 -2.64 24.83 -7.29
CA PHE A 267 -1.31 25.02 -6.72
C PHE A 267 -0.85 26.49 -6.70
N GLN A 268 -1.61 27.40 -7.32
CA GLN A 268 -1.24 28.81 -7.48
C GLN A 268 -1.15 29.59 -6.16
N SER A 269 -1.81 29.13 -5.09
CA SER A 269 -1.77 29.74 -3.77
C SER A 269 -0.53 29.36 -2.97
N TYR A 270 0.26 28.38 -3.42
CA TYR A 270 1.43 27.87 -2.70
C TYR A 270 2.73 28.47 -3.26
N SER A 271 3.65 28.85 -2.38
CA SER A 271 4.94 29.43 -2.78
C SER A 271 5.94 28.37 -3.25
N THR A 272 5.81 27.14 -2.74
CA THR A 272 6.68 26.01 -3.10
C THR A 272 5.86 24.79 -3.47
N ILE A 273 6.16 24.21 -4.62
CA ILE A 273 5.48 23.05 -5.17
C ILE A 273 6.52 21.94 -5.36
N TYR A 274 6.30 20.79 -4.75
CA TYR A 274 7.07 19.57 -4.99
C TYR A 274 6.33 18.73 -6.02
N LEU A 275 7.02 18.30 -7.08
CA LEU A 275 6.45 17.49 -8.15
C LEU A 275 7.13 16.12 -8.15
N ALA A 276 6.36 15.06 -7.91
CA ALA A 276 6.81 13.67 -8.05
C ALA A 276 6.39 13.14 -9.42
N LEU A 277 7.25 13.28 -10.42
CA LEU A 277 6.92 13.02 -11.84
C LEU A 277 7.54 11.72 -12.34
N GLU A 278 6.89 11.08 -13.30
CA GLU A 278 7.46 9.94 -14.02
C GLU A 278 8.59 10.40 -14.95
N THR A 279 9.71 9.65 -14.93
CA THR A 279 10.87 9.95 -15.77
C THR A 279 10.51 9.80 -17.25
N GLY A 280 10.76 10.85 -18.04
CA GLY A 280 10.42 10.91 -19.45
C GLY A 280 9.07 11.57 -19.75
N GLU A 281 8.26 11.87 -18.73
CA GLU A 281 6.99 12.59 -18.88
C GLU A 281 7.04 14.06 -18.46
N GLU A 282 8.24 14.61 -18.19
CA GLU A 282 8.43 15.97 -17.68
C GLU A 282 7.83 17.03 -18.63
N GLN A 283 7.86 16.78 -19.94
CA GLN A 283 7.31 17.67 -20.97
C GLN A 283 5.80 17.89 -20.85
N LYS A 284 5.07 17.00 -20.15
CA LYS A 284 3.62 17.19 -19.88
C LYS A 284 3.36 18.31 -18.87
N TYR A 285 4.34 18.55 -17.99
CA TYR A 285 4.19 19.45 -16.83
C TYR A 285 4.93 20.77 -17.01
N PHE A 286 6.07 20.75 -17.69
CA PHE A 286 6.91 21.94 -17.90
C PHE A 286 6.85 22.45 -19.34
N THR A 287 6.71 23.76 -19.50
CA THR A 287 6.77 24.48 -20.78
C THR A 287 7.73 25.66 -20.65
N ASN A 288 8.26 26.16 -21.78
CA ASN A 288 9.15 27.33 -21.83
C ASN A 288 10.31 27.29 -20.81
N CYS A 289 11.02 26.16 -20.76
CA CYS A 289 12.12 25.94 -19.84
C CYS A 289 13.43 26.57 -20.33
N SER A 290 14.09 27.31 -19.44
CA SER A 290 15.47 27.78 -19.60
C SER A 290 16.35 27.15 -18.53
N LEU A 291 17.46 26.55 -18.95
CA LEU A 291 18.45 25.99 -18.03
C LEU A 291 19.24 27.14 -17.39
N ALA A 292 19.49 27.04 -16.08
CA ALA A 292 20.43 27.95 -15.43
C ALA A 292 21.86 27.64 -15.94
N ASN A 293 22.62 28.69 -16.26
CA ASN A 293 23.97 28.58 -16.82
C ASN A 293 24.85 27.65 -15.96
N GLY A 294 25.26 26.51 -16.52
CA GLY A 294 26.20 25.57 -15.90
C GLY A 294 25.59 24.44 -15.05
N SER A 295 24.28 24.40 -14.84
CA SER A 295 23.63 23.37 -14.01
C SER A 295 22.62 22.53 -14.79
N LYS A 296 22.79 21.19 -14.80
CA LYS A 296 21.81 20.25 -15.40
C LYS A 296 20.52 20.10 -14.58
N HIS A 297 20.58 20.42 -13.29
CA HIS A 297 19.51 20.11 -12.32
C HIS A 297 18.57 21.29 -12.02
N GLN A 298 18.95 22.50 -12.42
CA GLN A 298 18.18 23.72 -12.12
C GLN A 298 17.68 24.38 -13.40
N MET A 299 16.35 24.52 -13.49
CA MET A 299 15.66 25.08 -14.63
C MET A 299 14.62 26.11 -14.21
N THR A 300 14.43 27.14 -15.03
CA THR A 300 13.33 28.09 -14.88
C THR A 300 12.29 27.76 -15.95
N CYS A 301 11.14 27.28 -15.52
CA CYS A 301 10.07 26.79 -16.40
C CYS A 301 8.74 27.45 -16.07
N GLN A 302 7.84 27.47 -17.06
CA GLN A 302 6.42 27.69 -16.83
C GLN A 302 5.78 26.32 -16.59
N LEU A 303 4.84 26.26 -15.66
CA LEU A 303 4.02 25.06 -15.47
C LEU A 303 2.86 25.10 -16.47
N ASN A 304 2.52 23.95 -17.04
CA ASN A 304 1.45 23.86 -18.04
C ASN A 304 0.11 24.37 -17.48
N GLY A 305 -0.56 25.27 -18.20
CA GLY A 305 -1.79 25.92 -17.72
C GLY A 305 -1.58 27.15 -16.81
N THR A 306 -0.37 27.72 -16.76
CA THR A 306 -0.13 29.00 -16.08
C THR A 306 -0.34 30.22 -16.99
N ASN A 307 -0.90 31.28 -16.43
CA ASN A 307 -0.96 32.62 -17.07
C ASN A 307 0.41 33.33 -16.98
N GLY A 308 1.47 32.71 -17.49
CA GLY A 308 2.81 33.33 -17.56
C GLY A 308 3.58 33.42 -16.23
N ARG A 309 3.21 32.63 -15.20
CA ARG A 309 4.01 32.52 -13.97
C ARG A 309 5.23 31.64 -14.19
N THR A 310 6.39 32.11 -13.77
CA THR A 310 7.65 31.37 -13.88
C THR A 310 8.04 30.75 -12.54
N TYR A 311 8.49 29.50 -12.61
CA TYR A 311 8.93 28.71 -11.48
C TYR A 311 10.39 28.31 -11.68
N LYS A 312 11.20 28.49 -10.64
CA LYS A 312 12.53 27.93 -10.55
C LYS A 312 12.40 26.53 -9.97
N CYS A 313 12.62 25.53 -10.80
CA CYS A 313 12.51 24.12 -10.47
C CYS A 313 13.90 23.50 -10.38
N ASP A 314 14.16 22.84 -9.26
CA ASP A 314 15.42 22.15 -8.96
C ASP A 314 15.15 20.66 -8.76
N GLU A 315 15.82 19.83 -9.55
CA GLU A 315 15.78 18.37 -9.46
C GLU A 315 16.47 17.92 -8.17
N GLN A 316 15.67 17.48 -7.20
CA GLN A 316 16.17 17.12 -5.87
C GLN A 316 16.70 15.69 -5.81
N GLN A 317 15.94 14.75 -6.37
CA GLN A 317 16.23 13.34 -6.24
C GLN A 317 15.63 12.52 -7.36
N ASN A 318 16.43 11.56 -7.83
CA ASN A 318 16.02 10.51 -8.75
C ASN A 318 15.76 9.23 -7.96
N VAL A 319 14.51 8.79 -7.98
CA VAL A 319 14.06 7.61 -7.26
C VAL A 319 14.01 6.45 -8.24
N THR A 320 14.96 5.54 -8.06
CA THR A 320 14.99 4.27 -8.78
C THR A 320 14.08 3.24 -8.09
N ALA A 321 13.73 2.19 -8.81
CA ALA A 321 13.27 0.96 -8.20
C ALA A 321 14.47 0.00 -8.13
N PHE A 322 14.46 -0.90 -7.15
CA PHE A 322 15.52 -1.90 -6.97
C PHE A 322 16.90 -1.38 -6.51
N ASP A 323 16.96 -0.22 -5.86
CA ASP A 323 18.19 0.45 -5.39
C ASP A 323 19.07 -0.39 -4.44
N ARG A 324 18.49 -1.44 -3.83
CA ARG A 324 19.21 -2.35 -2.92
C ARG A 324 19.88 -3.53 -3.65
N ILE A 325 19.80 -3.57 -4.97
CA ILE A 325 20.39 -4.61 -5.81
C ILE A 325 21.33 -3.91 -6.79
N ASP A 326 22.61 -4.26 -6.75
CA ASP A 326 23.61 -3.66 -7.64
C ASP A 326 23.53 -4.28 -9.04
N PHE A 327 22.66 -3.72 -9.89
CA PHE A 327 22.54 -4.14 -11.28
C PHE A 327 23.67 -3.62 -12.18
N LYS A 328 24.64 -2.84 -11.68
CA LYS A 328 25.78 -2.39 -12.50
C LYS A 328 26.58 -3.57 -13.06
N GLN A 329 26.61 -4.69 -12.34
CA GLN A 329 27.25 -5.93 -12.81
C GLN A 329 26.42 -6.67 -13.88
N LEU A 330 25.11 -6.43 -13.94
CA LEU A 330 24.17 -7.15 -14.82
C LEU A 330 23.93 -6.44 -16.18
N LYS A 331 24.55 -5.26 -16.41
CA LYS A 331 24.35 -4.44 -17.64
C LYS A 331 22.88 -4.18 -17.98
N VAL A 332 21.98 -4.21 -16.99
CA VAL A 332 20.57 -3.87 -17.17
C VAL A 332 20.44 -2.38 -16.89
N ASN A 333 19.97 -1.60 -17.87
CA ASN A 333 19.68 -0.18 -17.69
C ASN A 333 18.59 -0.03 -16.61
N TYR A 334 18.97 0.45 -15.42
CA TYR A 334 18.02 0.85 -14.41
C TYR A 334 17.32 2.12 -14.90
N ARG A 335 16.03 2.04 -15.21
CA ARG A 335 15.22 3.25 -15.42
C ARG A 335 15.01 3.90 -14.06
N THR A 336 15.39 5.16 -13.92
CA THR A 336 14.76 6.02 -12.92
C THR A 336 13.26 5.98 -13.19
N PHE A 337 12.46 5.77 -12.14
CA PHE A 337 11.01 5.67 -12.29
C PHE A 337 10.35 7.00 -11.98
N LEU A 338 10.87 7.72 -10.97
CA LEU A 338 10.32 8.99 -10.54
C LEU A 338 11.42 10.02 -10.31
N ASN A 339 11.19 11.24 -10.78
CA ASN A 339 12.01 12.41 -10.56
C ASN A 339 11.28 13.37 -9.64
N VAL A 340 11.98 13.87 -8.61
CA VAL A 340 11.44 14.84 -7.65
C VAL A 340 11.96 16.23 -7.99
N TYR A 341 11.05 17.16 -8.25
CA TYR A 341 11.37 18.57 -8.49
C TYR A 341 10.83 19.45 -7.37
N LYS A 342 11.65 20.38 -6.88
CA LYS A 342 11.22 21.46 -5.98
C LYS A 342 11.12 22.74 -6.80
N CYS A 343 9.90 23.24 -6.97
CA CYS A 343 9.59 24.43 -7.77
C CYS A 343 9.18 25.60 -6.87
N ILE A 344 9.88 26.73 -7.00
CA ILE A 344 9.62 27.96 -6.25
C ILE A 344 9.23 29.07 -7.23
N ILE A 345 8.19 29.83 -6.90
CA ILE A 345 7.75 30.95 -7.75
C ILE A 345 8.81 32.07 -7.80
N VAL A 346 9.09 32.60 -9.00
CA VAL A 346 10.11 33.65 -9.21
C VAL A 346 9.48 34.98 -9.65
N ALA A 347 8.53 34.95 -10.59
CA ALA A 347 7.88 36.16 -11.09
C ALA A 347 6.46 35.90 -11.62
N THR A 348 5.58 36.87 -11.41
CA THR A 348 4.26 36.95 -12.04
C THR A 348 4.37 37.97 -13.18
N VAL A 349 4.30 37.52 -14.44
CA VAL A 349 4.18 38.46 -15.55
C VAL A 349 2.80 39.12 -15.41
N LYS A 350 2.74 40.37 -14.93
CA LYS A 350 1.52 41.18 -15.05
C LYS A 350 1.26 41.35 -16.53
N SER A 351 0.13 40.84 -17.04
CA SER A 351 -0.31 41.24 -18.38
C SER A 351 -0.42 42.77 -18.37
N GLN A 352 0.31 43.41 -19.28
CA GLN A 352 0.06 44.80 -19.60
C GLN A 352 -1.35 44.86 -20.19
N THR A 353 -2.35 45.13 -19.35
CA THR A 353 -3.60 45.70 -19.82
C THR A 353 -3.25 47.06 -20.39
N ASN A 354 -3.36 47.16 -21.72
CA ASN A 354 -3.23 48.40 -22.47
C ASN A 354 -4.02 49.52 -21.77
N ARG A 355 -3.29 50.45 -21.13
CA ARG A 355 -3.80 51.79 -20.91
C ARG A 355 -3.76 52.49 -22.27
N VAL A 356 -4.90 52.44 -22.95
CA VAL A 356 -5.25 53.48 -23.91
C VAL A 356 -5.81 54.63 -23.07
N GLU A 357 -5.00 55.67 -22.90
CA GLU A 357 -5.46 57.06 -22.73
C GLU A 357 -4.55 57.96 -23.57
#